data_AF-A0A010RB87-F1
#
_entry.id   AF-A0A010RB87-F1
#
_cell.length_a   1.000
_cell.length_b   1.000
_cell.length_c   1.000
_cell.angle_alpha   90.00
_cell.angle_beta   90.00
_cell.angle_gamma   90.00
#
_symmetry.space_group_name_H-M   'P 1'
#
loop_
_entity.id
_entity.type
_entity.pdbx_description
1 polymer ?
#
loop_
_entity_poly.entity_id
_entity_poly.type
_entity_poly.pdbx_seq_one_letter_code
_entity_poly.pdbx_strand_id
1 'polypeptide(L)'
;MGIATVLLVSASVVAIPASPIATPNPHLEPMWPKCIKFYKATGGETCDSIASKNNITKADVMGLNQAIGGLRGCSMNNIFEGYWYCVKPDGW
;
A
#
# COMPACT_ATOMS: atom_id res chain seq x y z
N MET A 1 -15.65 45.49 -26.69
CA MET A 1 -14.68 44.97 -25.70
C MET A 1 -15.42 44.81 -24.38
N GLY A 2 -15.80 43.59 -24.03
CA GLY A 2 -16.42 43.27 -22.74
C GLY A 2 -15.75 42.01 -22.22
N ILE A 3 -14.91 42.15 -21.20
CA ILE A 3 -14.21 41.05 -20.57
C ILE A 3 -15.17 40.37 -19.59
N ALA A 4 -15.57 39.13 -19.89
CA ALA A 4 -16.30 38.30 -18.94
C ALA A 4 -15.30 37.78 -17.90
N THR A 5 -15.33 38.33 -16.70
CA THR A 5 -14.51 37.85 -15.57
C THR A 5 -15.11 36.56 -15.04
N VAL A 6 -14.41 35.44 -15.23
CA VAL A 6 -14.77 34.15 -14.65
C VAL A 6 -14.37 34.17 -13.17
N LEU A 7 -15.33 34.25 -12.25
CA LEU A 7 -15.08 34.03 -10.83
C LEU A 7 -14.87 32.53 -10.58
N LEU A 8 -13.62 32.13 -10.36
CA LEU A 8 -13.27 30.81 -9.83
C LEU A 8 -13.66 30.76 -8.34
N VAL A 9 -14.82 30.18 -8.04
CA VAL A 9 -15.22 29.91 -6.65
C VAL A 9 -14.53 28.62 -6.20
N SER A 10 -13.52 28.73 -5.35
CA SER A 10 -12.85 27.58 -4.72
C SER A 10 -13.76 27.01 -3.62
N ALA A 11 -14.54 25.97 -3.95
CA ALA A 11 -15.30 25.22 -2.96
C ALA A 11 -14.38 24.28 -2.18
N SER A 12 -14.28 24.48 -0.86
CA SER A 12 -13.58 23.55 0.03
C SER A 12 -14.41 22.26 0.16
N VAL A 13 -13.98 21.19 -0.51
CA VAL A 13 -14.52 19.85 -0.28
C VAL A 13 -14.08 19.36 1.10
N VAL A 14 -15.03 19.25 2.01
CA VAL A 14 -14.81 18.58 3.30
C VAL A 14 -14.66 17.08 3.02
N ALA A 15 -13.43 16.58 3.07
CA ALA A 15 -13.18 15.15 2.97
C ALA A 15 -13.80 14.45 4.17
N ILE A 16 -14.78 13.58 3.92
CA ILE A 16 -15.30 12.69 4.95
C ILE A 16 -14.16 11.73 5.32
N PRO A 17 -13.81 11.58 6.60
CA PRO A 17 -12.78 10.63 6.99
C PRO A 17 -13.21 9.24 6.52
N ALA A 18 -12.36 8.59 5.72
CA ALA A 18 -12.61 7.21 5.32
C ALA A 18 -12.69 6.34 6.58
N SER A 19 -13.63 5.39 6.59
CA SER A 19 -13.71 4.40 7.67
C SER A 19 -12.38 3.64 7.76
N PRO A 20 -11.92 3.27 8.97
CA PRO A 20 -10.70 2.51 9.13
C PRO A 20 -10.80 1.19 8.37
N ILE A 21 -9.80 0.91 7.54
CA ILE A 21 -9.70 -0.35 6.82
C ILE A 21 -9.10 -1.37 7.78
N ALA A 22 -9.84 -2.47 8.01
CA ALA A 22 -9.35 -3.55 8.86
C ALA A 22 -8.18 -4.27 8.19
N THR A 23 -7.05 -4.36 8.89
CA THR A 23 -5.92 -5.18 8.47
C THR A 23 -6.32 -6.66 8.49
N PRO A 24 -6.20 -7.39 7.36
CA PRO A 24 -6.56 -8.79 7.29
C PRO A 24 -5.49 -9.70 7.92
N ASN A 25 -5.94 -10.80 8.55
CA ASN A 25 -5.08 -11.82 9.15
C ASN A 25 -4.99 -13.08 8.25
N PRO A 26 -3.90 -13.86 8.32
CA PRO A 26 -2.66 -13.54 9.02
C PRO A 26 -1.79 -12.53 8.23
N HIS A 27 -1.09 -11.66 8.92
CA HIS A 27 -0.05 -10.78 8.36
C HIS A 27 1.18 -10.80 9.29
N LEU A 28 2.30 -10.27 8.82
CA LEU A 28 3.50 -10.10 9.65
C LEU A 28 3.55 -8.69 10.23
N GLU A 29 3.99 -8.57 11.48
CA GLU A 29 4.17 -7.28 12.16
C GLU A 29 5.67 -6.93 12.32
N PRO A 30 6.08 -5.66 12.10
CA PRO A 30 5.23 -4.53 11.75
C PRO A 30 4.85 -4.45 10.26
N MET A 31 3.56 -4.21 9.99
CA MET A 31 3.04 -3.75 8.70
C MET A 31 2.68 -2.26 8.76
N TRP A 32 2.70 -1.56 7.62
CA TRP A 32 2.32 -0.15 7.56
C TRP A 32 0.90 0.09 8.12
N PRO A 33 0.73 0.98 9.12
CA PRO A 33 -0.51 1.08 9.90
C PRO A 33 -1.69 1.70 9.14
N LYS A 34 -1.45 2.37 8.01
CA LYS A 34 -2.48 2.98 7.15
C LYS A 34 -2.53 2.32 5.77
N CYS A 35 -2.40 1.01 5.73
CA CYS A 35 -2.52 0.30 4.46
C CYS A 35 -3.97 0.26 3.98
N ILE A 36 -4.19 0.60 2.71
CA ILE A 36 -5.52 0.67 2.09
C ILE A 36 -5.74 -0.39 1.00
N LYS A 37 -4.68 -1.09 0.59
CA LYS A 37 -4.76 -2.25 -0.31
C LYS A 37 -3.79 -3.34 0.15
N PHE A 38 -4.31 -4.56 0.21
CA PHE A 38 -3.56 -5.75 0.60
C PHE A 38 -3.48 -6.75 -0.53
N TYR A 39 -2.41 -7.53 -0.53
CA TYR A 39 -2.18 -8.66 -1.41
C TYR A 39 -2.02 -9.93 -0.57
N LYS A 40 -2.84 -10.96 -0.82
CA LYS A 40 -2.71 -12.27 -0.17
C LYS A 40 -1.77 -13.14 -0.99
N ALA A 41 -0.68 -13.58 -0.39
CA ALA A 41 0.26 -14.45 -1.08
C ALA A 41 -0.35 -15.84 -1.33
N THR A 42 -0.13 -16.39 -2.52
CA THR A 42 -0.68 -17.69 -2.97
C THR A 42 0.37 -18.81 -3.00
N GLY A 43 1.58 -18.54 -2.51
CA GLY A 43 2.68 -19.52 -2.43
C GLY A 43 3.69 -19.39 -3.57
N GLY A 44 4.97 -19.68 -3.27
CA GLY A 44 6.08 -19.59 -4.22
C GLY A 44 6.47 -18.16 -4.63
N GLU A 45 5.94 -17.15 -3.95
CA GLU A 45 6.14 -15.75 -4.30
C GLU A 45 7.34 -15.14 -3.59
N THR A 46 7.93 -14.15 -4.26
CA THR A 46 9.04 -13.32 -3.78
C THR A 46 8.61 -11.86 -3.65
N CYS A 47 9.39 -11.03 -2.96
CA CYS A 47 9.16 -9.58 -2.92
C CYS A 47 9.08 -8.96 -4.31
N ASP A 48 9.93 -9.37 -5.26
CA ASP A 48 9.92 -8.86 -6.63
C ASP A 48 8.65 -9.27 -7.39
N SER A 49 8.12 -10.47 -7.14
CA SER A 49 6.87 -10.93 -7.78
C SER A 49 5.65 -10.19 -7.23
N ILE A 50 5.57 -9.95 -5.91
CA ILE A 50 4.49 -9.16 -5.28
C ILE A 50 4.55 -7.72 -5.79
N ALA A 51 5.75 -7.15 -5.87
CA ALA A 51 6.00 -5.82 -6.40
C ALA A 51 5.46 -5.70 -7.85
N SER A 52 5.85 -6.63 -8.71
CA SER A 52 5.43 -6.68 -10.12
C SER A 52 3.91 -6.82 -10.26
N LYS A 53 3.28 -7.72 -9.50
CA LYS A 53 1.82 -7.93 -9.55
C LYS A 53 1.00 -6.72 -9.10
N ASN A 54 1.60 -5.84 -8.30
CA ASN A 54 0.92 -4.68 -7.74
C ASN A 54 1.40 -3.35 -8.31
N ASN A 55 2.30 -3.37 -9.30
CA ASN A 55 2.91 -2.19 -9.92
C ASN A 55 3.58 -1.25 -8.89
N ILE A 56 4.31 -1.84 -7.94
CA ILE A 56 5.09 -1.13 -6.92
C ILE A 56 6.54 -1.56 -6.99
N THR A 57 7.46 -0.86 -6.33
CA THR A 57 8.85 -1.30 -6.28
C THR A 57 9.06 -2.35 -5.18
N LYS A 58 10.14 -3.14 -5.29
CA LYS A 58 10.57 -4.00 -4.17
C LYS A 58 10.84 -3.19 -2.90
N ALA A 59 11.35 -1.95 -3.05
CA ALA A 59 11.56 -1.05 -1.91
C ALA A 59 10.24 -0.71 -1.21
N ASP A 60 9.16 -0.49 -1.97
CA ASP A 60 7.83 -0.28 -1.40
C ASP A 60 7.34 -1.51 -0.66
N VAL A 61 7.48 -2.71 -1.23
CA VAL A 61 7.10 -3.96 -0.53
C VAL A 61 7.80 -4.07 0.83
N MET A 62 9.11 -3.81 0.89
CA MET A 62 9.87 -3.86 2.15
C MET A 62 9.48 -2.74 3.12
N GLY A 63 9.26 -1.53 2.62
CA GLY A 63 8.90 -0.37 3.44
C GLY A 63 7.50 -0.50 4.04
N LEU A 64 6.55 -1.03 3.26
CA LEU A 64 5.17 -1.25 3.68
C LEU A 64 5.01 -2.49 4.59
N ASN A 65 5.97 -3.41 4.55
CA ASN A 65 5.96 -4.67 5.28
C ASN A 65 7.31 -4.90 5.97
N GLN A 66 7.63 -4.06 6.95
CA GLN A 66 8.94 -4.03 7.61
C GLN A 66 9.32 -5.37 8.26
N ALA A 67 8.31 -6.13 8.70
CA ALA A 67 8.45 -7.48 9.23
C ALA A 67 9.13 -8.48 8.27
N ILE A 68 9.12 -8.21 6.96
CA ILE A 68 9.88 -9.00 5.98
C ILE A 68 11.36 -9.02 6.37
N GLY A 69 11.90 -7.91 6.90
CA GLY A 69 13.31 -7.78 7.27
C GLY A 69 14.19 -7.19 6.17
N GLY A 70 13.63 -6.29 5.35
CA GLY A 70 14.35 -5.58 4.29
C GLY A 70 14.95 -6.51 3.23
N LEU A 71 16.10 -6.12 2.67
CA LEU A 71 16.75 -6.86 1.58
C LEU A 71 17.09 -8.30 1.97
N ARG A 72 17.61 -8.51 3.20
CA ARG A 72 17.93 -9.85 3.70
C ARG A 72 16.67 -10.71 3.79
N GLY A 73 15.58 -10.14 4.28
CA GLY A 73 14.27 -10.78 4.34
C GLY A 73 13.75 -11.24 2.98
N CYS A 74 13.83 -10.36 1.99
CA CYS A 74 13.46 -10.69 0.62
C CYS A 74 14.37 -11.77 0.02
N SER A 75 15.68 -11.74 0.27
CA SER A 75 16.62 -12.77 -0.20
C SER A 75 16.38 -14.14 0.44
N MET A 76 15.90 -14.19 1.68
CA MET A 76 15.52 -15.42 2.39
C MET A 76 14.09 -15.87 2.07
N ASN A 77 13.39 -15.13 1.21
CA ASN A 77 11.99 -15.35 0.87
C ASN A 77 11.05 -15.39 2.08
N ASN A 78 11.13 -14.37 2.94
CA ASN A 78 10.19 -14.15 4.05
C ASN A 78 8.79 -13.70 3.55
N ILE A 79 8.27 -14.43 2.57
CA ILE A 79 6.92 -14.32 2.02
C ILE A 79 6.24 -15.67 2.25
N PHE A 80 5.18 -15.65 3.05
CA PHE A 80 4.48 -16.86 3.48
C PHE A 80 3.16 -16.98 2.74
N GLU A 81 2.88 -18.19 2.24
CA GLU A 81 1.59 -18.50 1.64
C GLU A 81 0.45 -18.20 2.62
N GLY A 82 -0.61 -17.59 2.12
CA GLY A 82 -1.80 -17.25 2.90
C GLY A 82 -1.69 -15.97 3.72
N TYR A 83 -0.49 -15.37 3.83
CA TYR A 83 -0.28 -14.11 4.54
C TYR A 83 -0.64 -12.91 3.67
N TRP A 84 -1.07 -11.84 4.33
CA TRP A 84 -1.40 -10.57 3.70
C TRP A 84 -0.24 -9.58 3.80
N TYR A 85 0.00 -8.89 2.69
CA TYR A 85 1.04 -7.87 2.55
C TYR A 85 0.41 -6.55 2.11
N CYS A 86 0.84 -5.46 2.72
CA CYS A 86 0.48 -4.13 2.28
C CYS A 86 1.11 -3.81 0.92
N VAL A 87 0.31 -3.32 -0.02
CA VAL A 87 0.75 -2.94 -1.37
C VAL A 87 0.30 -1.54 -1.78
N LYS A 88 -0.45 -0.84 -0.92
CA LYS A 88 -0.76 0.58 -1.07
C LYS A 88 -1.06 1.23 0.29
N PRO A 89 -0.28 2.21 0.76
CA PRO A 89 -0.63 3.04 1.90
C PRO A 89 -1.65 4.12 1.50
N ASP A 90 -2.29 4.73 2.50
CA ASP A 90 -3.07 5.95 2.31
C ASP A 90 -2.17 7.12 1.85
N GLY A 91 -2.67 7.95 0.93
CA GLY A 91 -1.98 9.17 0.48
C GLY A 91 -0.84 8.99 -0.53
N TRP A 92 -0.81 7.86 -1.24
CA TRP A 92 0.18 7.58 -2.31
C TRP A 92 -0.14 8.30 -3.62
#